data_AF-A0A8T5RXP3-F1
#
_entry.id   AF-A0A8T5RXP3-F1
#
_cell.length_a   1.000
_cell.length_b   1.000
_cell.length_c   1.000
_cell.angle_alpha   90.00
_cell.angle_beta   90.00
_cell.angle_gamma   90.00
#
_symmetry.space_group_name_H-M   'P 1'
#
loop_
_entity.id
_entity.type
_entity.pdbx_description
1 polymer ?
#
loop_
_entity_poly.entity_id
_entity_poly.type
_entity_poly.pdbx_seq_one_letter_code
_entity_poly.pdbx_strand_id
1 'polypeptide(L)'
;DMLNLNIVYQNILQNKINRMEGIEFLLSIIEKSEKTSSRLESLTILYKLKTRDHFVFKTLENCIISDEYEEIRIISAKIVLEYYLNMGIKCLEWAILNDTSSKLLKVLGYMVNSKNSQPHQALSKIFHQRLEKIAKKFDVVFEEVPFLLDLEFNLDNYNSFNWNPNSKLIYNDNIMFKVQDRHVLELSISLRDQIPSSINLLKKLKNLNLSCNNLSQLPNTLSELSNLESLDLSWNDFEIVPEILNKLNLNEDINFQNNKIQN
;
A
#
# COMPACT_ATOMS: atom_id res chain seq x y z
N ASP A 1 1.39 28.49 -17.84
CA ASP A 1 -0.05 28.43 -17.52
C ASP A 1 -0.47 27.02 -17.19
N MET A 2 -1.08 26.83 -16.01
CA MET A 2 -1.62 25.53 -15.61
C MET A 2 -2.84 25.23 -16.48
N LEU A 3 -2.68 24.27 -17.39
CA LEU A 3 -3.79 23.68 -18.10
C LEU A 3 -4.78 23.11 -17.06
N ASN A 4 -5.92 23.77 -16.90
CA ASN A 4 -6.95 23.32 -15.96
C ASN A 4 -7.72 22.15 -16.60
N LEU A 5 -7.25 20.92 -16.36
CA LEU A 5 -7.83 19.72 -16.94
C LEU A 5 -9.27 19.47 -16.49
N ASN A 6 -9.68 20.02 -15.34
CA ASN A 6 -11.08 20.01 -14.95
C ASN A 6 -11.96 20.77 -15.96
N ILE A 7 -11.48 21.84 -16.59
CA ILE A 7 -12.22 22.52 -17.67
C ILE A 7 -12.40 21.58 -18.87
N VAL A 8 -11.38 20.81 -19.22
CA VAL A 8 -11.47 19.81 -20.30
C VAL A 8 -12.54 18.76 -19.97
N TYR A 9 -12.55 18.24 -18.74
CA TYR A 9 -13.58 17.30 -18.30
C TYR A 9 -14.99 17.90 -18.39
N GLN A 10 -15.20 19.13 -17.90
CA GLN A 10 -16.49 19.81 -17.98
C GLN A 10 -16.92 20.05 -19.42
N ASN A 11 -15.99 20.44 -20.29
CA ASN A 11 -16.29 20.67 -21.70
C ASN A 11 -16.67 19.38 -22.42
N ILE A 12 -16.06 18.24 -22.09
CA ILE A 12 -16.47 16.93 -22.60
C ILE A 12 -17.90 16.60 -22.15
N LEU A 13 -18.23 16.79 -20.85
CA LEU A 13 -19.57 16.50 -20.33
C LEU A 13 -20.66 17.39 -20.94
N GLN A 14 -20.32 18.65 -21.24
CA GLN A 14 -21.23 19.62 -21.82
C GLN A 14 -21.29 19.55 -23.36
N ASN A 15 -20.65 18.56 -23.98
CA ASN A 15 -20.52 18.42 -25.43
C ASN A 15 -19.94 19.67 -26.13
N LYS A 16 -19.14 20.47 -25.42
CA LYS A 16 -18.44 21.64 -25.97
C LYS A 16 -17.20 21.25 -26.78
N ILE A 17 -16.64 20.07 -26.48
CA ILE A 17 -15.54 19.45 -27.24
C ILE A 17 -16.01 18.03 -27.57
N ASN A 18 -15.60 17.51 -28.74
CA ASN A 18 -15.87 16.13 -29.08
C ASN A 18 -15.26 15.20 -28.02
N ARG A 19 -16.02 14.19 -27.59
CA ARG A 19 -15.58 13.26 -26.55
C ARG A 19 -14.29 12.53 -26.92
N MET A 20 -14.14 12.10 -28.17
CA MET A 20 -12.94 11.41 -28.64
C MET A 20 -11.74 12.36 -28.70
N GLU A 21 -11.90 13.58 -29.22
CA GLU A 21 -10.85 14.60 -29.21
C GLU A 21 -10.39 14.91 -27.77
N GLY A 22 -11.34 15.01 -26.84
CA GLY A 22 -11.04 15.20 -25.42
C GLY A 22 -10.27 14.02 -24.82
N ILE A 23 -10.60 12.78 -25.19
CA ILE A 23 -9.87 11.58 -24.75
C ILE A 23 -8.46 11.56 -25.36
N GLU A 24 -8.31 11.79 -26.66
CA GLU A 24 -7.01 11.83 -27.34
C GLU A 24 -6.09 12.90 -26.72
N PHE A 25 -6.65 14.05 -26.37
CA PHE A 25 -5.93 15.08 -25.64
C PHE A 25 -5.43 14.58 -24.27
N LEU A 26 -6.28 13.93 -23.49
CA LEU A 26 -5.88 13.35 -22.20
C LEU A 26 -4.81 12.25 -22.35
N LEU A 27 -4.95 11.37 -23.35
CA LEU A 27 -3.95 10.34 -23.65
C LEU A 27 -2.60 10.97 -24.00
N SER A 28 -2.60 12.04 -24.81
CA SER A 28 -1.37 12.75 -25.16
C SER A 28 -0.64 13.32 -23.94
N ILE A 29 -1.37 13.76 -22.91
CA ILE A 29 -0.79 14.27 -21.66
C ILE A 29 -0.18 13.12 -20.86
N ILE A 30 -0.91 12.00 -20.76
CA ILE A 30 -0.43 10.81 -20.04
C ILE A 30 0.89 10.30 -20.64
N GLU A 31 1.01 10.32 -21.96
CA GLU A 31 2.19 9.78 -22.66
C GLU A 31 3.38 10.75 -22.72
N LYS A 32 3.13 12.07 -22.82
CA LYS A 32 4.18 13.04 -23.17
C LYS A 32 4.52 14.04 -22.06
N SER A 33 3.68 14.19 -21.04
CA SER A 33 3.95 15.16 -19.98
C SER A 33 5.01 14.65 -19.02
N GLU A 34 5.99 15.48 -18.69
CA GLU A 34 6.94 15.22 -17.59
C GLU A 34 6.30 15.47 -16.20
N LYS A 35 5.12 16.10 -16.15
CA LYS A 35 4.46 16.44 -14.89
C LYS A 35 3.56 15.32 -14.42
N THR A 36 4.01 14.54 -13.43
CA THR A 36 3.23 13.45 -12.83
C THR A 36 1.84 13.91 -12.36
N SER A 37 1.71 15.12 -11.82
CA SER A 37 0.42 15.67 -11.41
C SER A 37 -0.59 15.81 -12.56
N SER A 38 -0.15 16.30 -13.72
CA SER A 38 -1.01 16.43 -14.91
C SER A 38 -1.41 15.05 -15.45
N ARG A 39 -0.48 14.09 -15.45
CA ARG A 39 -0.75 12.70 -15.89
C ARG A 39 -1.77 12.02 -14.97
N LEU A 40 -1.62 12.16 -13.65
CA LEU A 40 -2.57 11.64 -12.64
C LEU A 40 -3.96 12.26 -12.80
N GLU A 41 -4.02 13.57 -13.02
CA GLU A 41 -5.28 14.27 -13.26
C GLU A 41 -5.97 13.76 -14.54
N SER A 42 -5.20 13.57 -15.63
CA SER A 42 -5.72 12.99 -16.87
C SER A 42 -6.26 11.57 -16.68
N LEU A 43 -5.54 10.69 -15.98
CA LEU A 43 -6.02 9.34 -15.66
C LEU A 43 -7.30 9.37 -14.80
N THR A 44 -7.36 10.28 -13.83
CA THR A 44 -8.54 10.47 -12.98
C THR A 44 -9.76 10.91 -13.81
N ILE A 45 -9.56 11.76 -14.80
CA ILE A 45 -10.61 12.17 -15.73
C ILE A 45 -11.06 10.98 -16.60
N LEU A 46 -10.13 10.19 -17.15
CA LEU A 46 -10.47 8.99 -17.92
C LEU A 46 -11.29 8.00 -17.08
N TYR A 47 -10.92 7.79 -15.81
CA TYR A 47 -11.69 6.97 -14.88
C TYR A 47 -13.14 7.47 -14.70
N LYS A 48 -13.32 8.79 -14.54
CA LYS A 48 -14.65 9.43 -14.42
C LYS A 48 -15.47 9.32 -15.70
N LEU A 49 -14.82 9.40 -16.86
CA LEU A 49 -15.48 9.29 -18.16
C LEU A 49 -15.95 7.86 -18.45
N LYS A 50 -15.44 6.83 -17.76
CA LYS A 50 -15.83 5.41 -17.95
C LYS A 50 -15.63 4.92 -19.39
N THR A 51 -14.51 5.29 -19.99
CA THR A 51 -14.20 4.91 -21.37
C THR A 51 -13.94 3.40 -21.49
N ARG A 52 -14.26 2.84 -22.66
CA ARG A 52 -14.00 1.42 -23.02
C ARG A 52 -13.30 1.28 -24.36
N ASP A 53 -12.57 2.32 -24.73
CA ASP A 53 -11.85 2.42 -26.00
C ASP A 53 -10.52 1.62 -25.96
N HIS A 54 -10.17 0.99 -27.09
CA HIS A 54 -8.96 0.17 -27.21
C HIS A 54 -7.67 1.00 -27.12
N PHE A 55 -7.64 2.21 -27.67
CA PHE A 55 -6.46 3.10 -27.58
C PHE A 55 -6.22 3.51 -26.12
N VAL A 56 -7.30 3.81 -25.39
CA VAL A 56 -7.21 4.07 -23.94
C VAL A 56 -6.63 2.87 -23.22
N PHE A 57 -7.11 1.65 -23.52
CA PHE A 57 -6.52 0.44 -22.92
C PHE A 57 -5.02 0.33 -23.18
N LYS A 58 -4.56 0.62 -24.41
CA LYS A 58 -3.15 0.48 -24.75
C LYS A 58 -2.26 1.45 -23.96
N THR A 59 -2.69 2.70 -23.81
CA THR A 59 -1.97 3.67 -22.96
C THR A 59 -1.95 3.21 -21.50
N LEU A 60 -3.07 2.72 -20.97
CA LEU A 60 -3.14 2.20 -19.59
C LEU A 60 -2.23 0.97 -19.39
N GLU A 61 -2.20 0.05 -20.35
CA GLU A 61 -1.31 -1.12 -20.33
C GLU A 61 0.16 -0.70 -20.26
N ASN A 62 0.57 0.26 -21.10
CA ASN A 62 1.94 0.79 -21.08
C ASN A 62 2.27 1.44 -19.72
N CYS A 63 1.34 2.21 -19.16
CA CYS A 63 1.51 2.78 -17.82
C CYS A 63 1.70 1.69 -16.76
N ILE A 64 0.87 0.64 -16.76
CA ILE A 64 1.00 -0.45 -15.77
C ILE A 64 2.36 -1.16 -15.87
N ILE A 65 2.85 -1.37 -17.10
CA ILE A 65 4.05 -2.19 -17.31
C ILE A 65 5.34 -1.41 -17.09
N SER A 66 5.41 -0.15 -17.52
CA SER A 66 6.70 0.55 -17.64
C SER A 66 6.77 1.94 -17.02
N ASP A 67 5.70 2.45 -16.41
CA ASP A 67 5.77 3.78 -15.80
C ASP A 67 6.69 3.77 -14.57
N GLU A 68 7.53 4.80 -14.42
CA GLU A 68 8.42 4.92 -13.28
C GLU A 68 7.66 5.26 -11.98
N TYR A 69 6.53 5.99 -12.09
CA TYR A 69 5.76 6.46 -10.94
C TYR A 69 4.70 5.44 -10.51
N GLU A 70 4.79 4.95 -9.28
CA GLU A 70 3.86 3.95 -8.76
C GLU A 70 2.40 4.43 -8.74
N GLU A 71 2.15 5.72 -8.51
CA GLU A 71 0.81 6.30 -8.50
C GLU A 71 0.14 6.21 -9.88
N ILE A 72 0.93 6.40 -10.95
CA ILE A 72 0.45 6.26 -12.34
C ILE A 72 0.08 4.81 -12.62
N ARG A 73 0.94 3.86 -12.21
CA ARG A 73 0.66 2.42 -12.34
C ARG A 73 -0.59 2.02 -11.56
N ILE A 74 -0.74 2.51 -10.33
CA ILE A 74 -1.89 2.25 -9.46
C ILE A 74 -3.21 2.72 -10.10
N ILE A 75 -3.29 3.98 -10.55
CA ILE A 75 -4.53 4.48 -11.16
C ILE A 75 -4.82 3.75 -12.46
N SER A 76 -3.79 3.46 -13.26
CA SER A 76 -3.96 2.72 -14.52
C SER A 76 -4.49 1.31 -14.28
N ALA A 77 -3.92 0.59 -13.31
CA ALA A 77 -4.37 -0.73 -12.91
C ALA A 77 -5.82 -0.71 -12.37
N LYS A 78 -6.20 0.33 -11.60
CA LYS A 78 -7.59 0.53 -11.14
C LYS A 78 -8.56 0.65 -12.32
N ILE A 79 -8.23 1.49 -13.30
CA ILE A 79 -9.06 1.69 -14.50
C ILE A 79 -9.17 0.38 -15.29
N VAL A 80 -8.07 -0.35 -15.46
CA VAL A 80 -8.05 -1.61 -16.20
C VAL A 80 -8.88 -2.69 -15.49
N LEU A 81 -8.74 -2.86 -14.18
CA LEU A 81 -9.55 -3.79 -13.39
C LEU A 81 -11.05 -3.50 -13.50
N GLU A 82 -11.44 -2.22 -13.53
CA GLU A 82 -12.86 -1.84 -13.52
C GLU A 82 -13.51 -1.89 -14.91
N TYR A 83 -12.82 -1.44 -15.96
CA TYR A 83 -13.42 -1.26 -17.29
C TYR A 83 -12.85 -2.17 -18.38
N TYR A 84 -11.67 -2.77 -18.17
CA TYR A 84 -10.92 -3.50 -19.20
C TYR A 84 -10.43 -4.88 -18.76
N LEU A 85 -11.01 -5.45 -17.70
CA LEU A 85 -10.47 -6.63 -17.04
C LEU A 85 -10.10 -7.77 -18.00
N ASN A 86 -11.01 -8.13 -18.91
CA ASN A 86 -10.79 -9.22 -19.86
C ASN A 86 -9.60 -8.97 -20.81
N MET A 87 -9.36 -7.72 -21.20
CA MET A 87 -8.23 -7.33 -22.04
C MET A 87 -6.94 -7.23 -21.21
N GLY A 88 -7.07 -6.75 -19.98
CA GLY A 88 -5.96 -6.39 -19.10
C GLY A 88 -5.46 -7.50 -18.18
N ILE A 89 -5.99 -8.73 -18.24
CA ILE A 89 -5.55 -9.82 -17.35
C ILE A 89 -4.03 -9.96 -17.39
N LYS A 90 -3.44 -10.04 -18.59
CA LYS A 90 -1.99 -10.28 -18.73
C LYS A 90 -1.12 -9.16 -18.16
N CYS A 91 -1.49 -7.89 -18.35
CA CYS A 91 -0.71 -6.78 -17.82
C CYS A 91 -0.87 -6.67 -16.30
N LEU A 92 -2.04 -6.99 -15.75
CA LEU A 92 -2.26 -7.08 -14.31
C LEU A 92 -1.51 -8.26 -13.69
N GLU A 93 -1.48 -9.43 -14.34
CA GLU A 93 -0.66 -10.57 -13.92
C GLU A 93 0.82 -10.21 -13.87
N TRP A 94 1.31 -9.53 -14.90
CA TRP A 94 2.67 -9.04 -14.95
C TRP A 94 2.96 -8.09 -13.78
N ALA A 95 2.07 -7.13 -13.51
CA ALA A 95 2.23 -6.18 -12.41
C ALA A 95 2.25 -6.90 -11.04
N ILE A 96 1.35 -7.86 -10.81
CA ILE A 96 1.34 -8.64 -9.56
C ILE A 96 2.68 -9.38 -9.36
N LEU A 97 3.23 -9.95 -10.42
CA LEU A 97 4.41 -10.81 -10.33
C LEU A 97 5.73 -10.04 -10.25
N ASN A 98 5.81 -8.87 -10.89
CA ASN A 98 7.08 -8.18 -11.15
C ASN A 98 7.16 -6.77 -10.58
N ASP A 99 6.04 -6.14 -10.21
CA ASP A 99 6.09 -4.79 -9.64
C ASP A 99 6.65 -4.83 -8.21
N THR A 100 7.52 -3.87 -7.92
CA THR A 100 8.20 -3.74 -6.63
C THR A 100 7.44 -2.85 -5.64
N SER A 101 6.41 -2.12 -6.10
CA SER A 101 5.60 -1.23 -5.27
C SER A 101 4.66 -2.04 -4.37
N SER A 102 4.91 -1.98 -3.07
CA SER A 102 4.02 -2.52 -2.04
C SER A 102 2.64 -1.86 -2.07
N LYS A 103 2.56 -0.55 -2.37
CA LYS A 103 1.29 0.17 -2.52
C LYS A 103 0.45 -0.37 -3.67
N LEU A 104 1.06 -0.61 -4.83
CA LEU A 104 0.39 -1.20 -5.98
C LEU A 104 -0.08 -2.64 -5.66
N LEU A 105 0.77 -3.47 -5.07
CA LEU A 105 0.40 -4.82 -4.67
C LEU A 105 -0.78 -4.81 -3.67
N LYS A 106 -0.75 -3.92 -2.68
CA LYS A 106 -1.86 -3.75 -1.72
C LYS A 106 -3.17 -3.40 -2.43
N VAL A 107 -3.14 -2.41 -3.33
CA VAL A 107 -4.32 -1.99 -4.11
C VAL A 107 -4.85 -3.14 -4.96
N LEU A 108 -3.97 -3.82 -5.71
CA LEU A 108 -4.34 -4.94 -6.54
C LEU A 108 -4.95 -6.08 -5.71
N GLY A 109 -4.34 -6.40 -4.57
CA GLY A 109 -4.83 -7.41 -3.64
C GLY A 109 -6.26 -7.14 -3.17
N TYR A 110 -6.54 -5.90 -2.74
CA TYR A 110 -7.89 -5.51 -2.34
C TYR A 110 -8.89 -5.65 -3.50
N MET A 111 -8.56 -5.11 -4.67
CA MET A 111 -9.49 -5.07 -5.81
C MET A 111 -9.76 -6.46 -6.37
N VAL A 112 -8.71 -7.26 -6.55
CA VAL A 112 -8.81 -8.62 -7.08
C VAL A 112 -9.64 -9.52 -6.16
N ASN A 113 -9.55 -9.33 -4.83
CA ASN A 113 -10.33 -10.12 -3.87
C ASN A 113 -11.74 -9.55 -3.61
N SER A 114 -12.08 -8.37 -4.13
CA SER A 114 -13.38 -7.71 -3.90
C SER A 114 -14.53 -8.26 -4.75
N LYS A 115 -14.24 -8.98 -5.84
CA LYS A 115 -15.24 -9.54 -6.77
C LYS A 115 -14.93 -11.00 -7.07
N ASN A 116 -15.96 -11.82 -7.28
CA ASN A 116 -15.80 -13.28 -7.46
C ASN A 116 -15.96 -13.78 -8.91
N SER A 117 -15.66 -12.94 -9.90
CA SER A 117 -15.69 -13.37 -11.32
C SER A 117 -14.47 -14.25 -11.67
N GLN A 118 -14.56 -15.05 -12.73
CA GLN A 118 -13.47 -15.93 -13.17
C GLN A 118 -12.12 -15.20 -13.39
N PRO A 119 -12.05 -14.01 -14.04
CA PRO A 119 -10.78 -13.28 -14.14
C PRO A 119 -10.22 -12.81 -12.79
N HIS A 120 -11.09 -12.42 -11.85
CA HIS A 120 -10.68 -12.04 -10.50
C HIS A 120 -10.10 -13.25 -9.74
N GLN A 121 -10.72 -14.43 -9.86
CA GLN A 121 -10.18 -15.67 -9.26
C GLN A 121 -8.81 -16.04 -9.84
N ALA A 122 -8.61 -15.87 -11.15
CA ALA A 122 -7.32 -16.11 -11.79
C ALA A 122 -6.23 -15.17 -11.24
N LEU A 123 -6.51 -13.87 -11.19
CA LEU A 123 -5.60 -12.88 -10.59
C LEU A 123 -5.36 -13.14 -9.10
N SER A 124 -6.40 -13.54 -8.35
CA SER A 124 -6.32 -13.81 -6.91
C SER A 124 -5.37 -14.97 -6.63
N LYS A 125 -5.43 -16.03 -7.45
CA LYS A 125 -4.49 -17.16 -7.36
C LYS A 125 -3.04 -16.72 -7.58
N ILE A 126 -2.78 -15.86 -8.57
CA ILE A 126 -1.44 -15.36 -8.88
C ILE A 126 -0.95 -14.42 -7.77
N PHE A 127 -1.83 -13.56 -7.25
CA PHE A 127 -1.54 -12.71 -6.11
C PHE A 127 -1.18 -13.53 -4.87
N HIS A 128 -1.94 -14.60 -4.58
CA HIS A 128 -1.64 -15.51 -3.48
C HIS A 128 -0.26 -16.15 -3.63
N GLN A 129 0.10 -16.62 -4.83
CA GLN A 129 1.44 -17.17 -5.10
C GLN A 129 2.55 -16.13 -4.88
N ARG A 130 2.31 -14.86 -5.22
CA ARG A 130 3.25 -13.77 -4.95
C ARG A 130 3.43 -13.54 -3.45
N LEU A 131 2.33 -13.48 -2.70
CA LEU A 131 2.38 -13.32 -1.24
C LEU A 131 3.07 -14.51 -0.56
N GLU A 132 2.87 -15.74 -1.02
CA GLU A 132 3.60 -16.91 -0.51
C GLU A 132 5.11 -16.80 -0.72
N LYS A 133 5.55 -16.25 -1.87
CA LYS A 133 6.98 -15.99 -2.12
C LYS A 133 7.52 -14.95 -1.14
N ILE A 134 6.76 -13.89 -0.85
CA ILE A 134 7.12 -12.87 0.13
C ILE A 134 7.19 -13.50 1.54
N ALA A 135 6.19 -14.29 1.93
CA ALA A 135 6.18 -14.99 3.21
C ALA A 135 7.45 -15.84 3.40
N LYS A 136 7.79 -16.66 2.39
CA LYS A 136 9.02 -17.48 2.38
C LYS A 136 10.28 -16.62 2.45
N LYS A 137 10.32 -15.48 1.76
CA LYS A 137 11.47 -14.57 1.75
C LYS A 137 11.79 -14.02 3.13
N PHE A 138 10.78 -13.67 3.92
CA PHE A 138 10.94 -13.12 5.27
C PHE A 138 10.80 -14.17 6.38
N ASP A 139 10.71 -15.46 6.02
CA ASP A 139 10.44 -16.58 6.93
C ASP A 139 9.19 -16.37 7.82
N VAL A 140 8.16 -15.67 7.32
CA VAL A 140 6.90 -15.43 8.07
C VAL A 140 5.76 -16.34 7.59
N VAL A 141 4.68 -16.41 8.38
CA VAL A 141 3.40 -16.97 7.94
C VAL A 141 2.72 -16.06 6.91
N PHE A 142 1.86 -16.64 6.07
CA PHE A 142 1.20 -15.92 4.99
C PHE A 142 0.33 -14.77 5.52
N GLU A 143 -0.31 -14.98 6.67
CA GLU A 143 -1.25 -14.10 7.33
C GLU A 143 -0.60 -12.79 7.80
N GLU A 144 0.72 -12.75 8.01
CA GLU A 144 1.47 -11.57 8.43
C GLU A 144 1.98 -10.75 7.23
N VAL A 145 1.95 -11.30 6.01
CA VAL A 145 2.40 -10.60 4.80
C VAL A 145 1.65 -9.30 4.52
N PRO A 146 0.31 -9.20 4.68
CA PRO A 146 -0.40 -7.94 4.45
C PRO A 146 0.12 -6.81 5.34
N PHE A 147 0.54 -7.09 6.58
CA PHE A 147 1.19 -6.09 7.42
C PHE A 147 2.52 -5.62 6.82
N LEU A 148 3.33 -6.52 6.28
CA LEU A 148 4.58 -6.16 5.58
C LEU A 148 4.31 -5.28 4.35
N LEU A 149 3.23 -5.52 3.61
CA LEU A 149 2.84 -4.65 2.50
C LEU A 149 2.47 -3.24 2.98
N ASP A 150 1.79 -3.14 4.12
CA ASP A 150 1.37 -1.86 4.71
C ASP A 150 2.51 -1.05 5.32
N LEU A 151 3.67 -1.67 5.50
CA LEU A 151 4.89 -0.96 5.83
C LEU A 151 5.49 -0.21 4.62
N GLU A 152 4.85 -0.26 3.44
CA GLU A 152 5.15 0.56 2.26
C GLU A 152 6.63 0.51 1.79
N PHE A 153 7.36 -0.54 2.16
CA PHE A 153 8.75 -0.72 1.73
C PHE A 153 8.84 -1.48 0.40
N ASN A 154 10.00 -1.40 -0.25
CA ASN A 154 10.28 -2.16 -1.47
C ASN A 154 10.51 -3.64 -1.11
N LEU A 155 9.54 -4.49 -1.44
CA LEU A 155 9.55 -5.91 -1.05
C LEU A 155 10.59 -6.74 -1.80
N ASP A 156 11.07 -6.28 -2.97
CA ASP A 156 12.02 -7.01 -3.80
C ASP A 156 13.48 -6.53 -3.61
N ASN A 157 13.70 -5.28 -3.21
CA ASN A 157 15.04 -4.74 -3.04
C ASN A 157 15.67 -5.22 -1.72
N TYR A 158 16.35 -6.37 -1.75
CA TYR A 158 17.11 -6.89 -0.60
C TYR A 158 18.16 -5.88 -0.09
N ASN A 159 18.65 -4.98 -0.94
CA ASN A 159 19.63 -3.98 -0.52
C ASN A 159 19.04 -2.94 0.45
N SER A 160 17.70 -2.83 0.55
CA SER A 160 17.08 -1.96 1.55
C SER A 160 16.80 -2.66 2.87
N PHE A 161 16.97 -3.99 2.99
CA PHE A 161 16.79 -4.71 4.25
C PHE A 161 17.96 -5.65 4.52
N ASN A 162 18.63 -5.41 5.64
CA ASN A 162 19.62 -6.34 6.16
C ASN A 162 18.89 -7.50 6.81
N TRP A 163 19.22 -8.72 6.36
CA TRP A 163 18.76 -9.95 6.99
C TRP A 163 19.94 -10.66 7.65
N ASN A 164 19.80 -10.95 8.93
CA ASN A 164 20.73 -11.79 9.65
C ASN A 164 20.05 -13.15 9.96
N PRO A 165 20.36 -14.22 9.19
CA PRO A 165 19.74 -15.53 9.39
C PRO A 165 20.02 -16.14 10.77
N ASN A 166 21.14 -15.79 11.40
CA ASN A 166 21.50 -16.33 12.72
C ASN A 166 20.66 -15.71 13.84
N SER A 167 20.36 -14.41 13.76
CA SER A 167 19.51 -13.73 14.74
C SER A 167 18.04 -13.66 14.34
N LYS A 168 17.69 -14.14 13.14
CA LYS A 168 16.37 -13.99 12.49
C LYS A 168 15.87 -12.54 12.53
N LEU A 169 16.80 -11.61 12.44
CA LEU A 169 16.55 -10.17 12.46
C LEU A 169 16.49 -9.65 11.03
N ILE A 170 15.44 -8.90 10.73
CA ILE A 170 15.25 -8.21 9.46
C ILE A 170 15.12 -6.74 9.78
N TYR A 171 15.97 -5.90 9.20
CA TYR A 171 15.97 -4.48 9.54
C TYR A 171 16.40 -3.59 8.38
N ASN A 172 15.93 -2.36 8.41
CA ASN A 172 16.43 -1.23 7.65
C ASN A 172 16.56 -0.01 8.59
N ASP A 173 16.74 1.18 8.02
CA ASP A 173 16.90 2.41 8.83
C ASP A 173 15.69 2.73 9.71
N ASN A 174 14.49 2.31 9.32
CA ASN A 174 13.22 2.72 9.93
C ASN A 174 12.42 1.59 10.56
N ILE A 175 12.70 0.34 10.22
CA ILE A 175 11.92 -0.83 10.60
C ILE A 175 12.88 -1.94 10.97
N MET A 176 12.62 -2.57 12.10
CA MET A 176 13.30 -3.79 12.52
C MET A 176 12.25 -4.78 13.00
N PHE A 177 12.37 -6.04 12.60
CA PHE A 177 11.57 -7.10 13.18
C PHE A 177 12.35 -8.39 13.33
N LYS A 178 11.98 -9.16 14.35
CA LYS A 178 12.56 -10.46 14.65
C LYS A 178 11.51 -11.54 14.48
N VAL A 179 11.88 -12.56 13.74
CA VAL A 179 11.00 -13.67 13.40
C VAL A 179 11.40 -14.91 14.20
N GLN A 180 10.43 -15.59 14.81
CA GLN A 180 10.63 -16.88 15.46
C GLN A 180 9.42 -17.78 15.17
N ASP A 181 9.68 -19.05 14.87
CA ASP A 181 8.65 -20.02 14.49
C ASP A 181 7.69 -19.50 13.41
N ARG A 182 8.26 -18.72 12.48
CA ARG A 182 7.59 -18.04 11.37
C ARG A 182 6.61 -16.92 11.76
N HIS A 183 6.73 -16.39 12.96
CA HIS A 183 5.95 -15.25 13.42
C HIS A 183 6.83 -14.08 13.82
N VAL A 184 6.38 -12.86 13.52
CA VAL A 184 7.00 -11.64 14.07
C VAL A 184 6.73 -11.56 15.57
N LEU A 185 7.79 -11.61 16.39
CA LEU A 185 7.69 -11.51 17.85
C LEU A 185 8.12 -10.15 18.39
N GLU A 186 9.08 -9.51 17.71
CA GLU A 186 9.59 -8.19 18.09
C GLU A 186 9.51 -7.30 16.85
N LEU A 187 9.01 -6.08 17.02
CA LEU A 187 8.85 -5.09 15.97
C LEU A 187 9.23 -3.71 16.50
N SER A 188 10.12 -3.03 15.78
CA SER A 188 10.44 -1.63 15.98
C SER A 188 10.14 -0.87 14.69
N ILE A 189 9.44 0.25 14.81
CA ILE A 189 9.15 1.15 13.70
C ILE A 189 9.50 2.57 14.14
N SER A 190 10.21 3.31 13.30
CA SER A 190 10.53 4.73 13.48
C SER A 190 10.14 5.56 12.26
N LEU A 191 10.14 6.88 12.42
CA LEU A 191 9.83 7.88 11.38
C LEU A 191 8.44 7.73 10.75
N ARG A 192 7.42 7.45 11.57
CA ARG A 192 6.01 7.39 11.14
C ARG A 192 5.11 8.33 11.90
N ASP A 193 4.10 8.82 11.19
CA ASP A 193 2.97 9.56 11.77
C ASP A 193 1.79 8.62 12.06
N GLN A 194 1.79 7.41 11.48
CA GLN A 194 0.72 6.42 11.62
C GLN A 194 1.26 4.98 11.57
N ILE A 195 0.58 4.10 12.31
CA ILE A 195 0.83 2.65 12.28
C ILE A 195 -0.29 1.96 11.49
N PRO A 196 0.04 1.02 10.57
CA PRO A 196 -0.96 0.26 9.85
C PRO A 196 -1.98 -0.41 10.77
N SER A 197 -3.26 -0.34 10.41
CA SER A 197 -4.32 -1.06 11.14
C SER A 197 -4.17 -2.59 11.03
N SER A 198 -3.46 -3.08 10.01
CA SER A 198 -3.08 -4.50 9.88
C SER A 198 -2.07 -4.98 10.92
N ILE A 199 -1.61 -4.13 11.85
CA ILE A 199 -0.77 -4.54 12.99
C ILE A 199 -1.40 -5.70 13.76
N ASN A 200 -2.74 -5.78 13.81
CA ASN A 200 -3.46 -6.88 14.46
C ASN A 200 -3.20 -8.26 13.83
N LEU A 201 -2.64 -8.34 12.63
CA LEU A 201 -2.29 -9.62 12.00
C LEU A 201 -1.09 -10.28 12.69
N LEU A 202 -0.27 -9.51 13.42
CA LEU A 202 0.88 -10.01 14.19
C LEU A 202 0.43 -10.63 15.52
N LYS A 203 -0.36 -11.70 15.46
CA LYS A 203 -1.03 -12.30 16.64
C LYS A 203 -0.06 -12.84 17.69
N LYS A 204 1.22 -13.02 17.36
CA LYS A 204 2.28 -13.49 18.25
C LYS A 204 3.24 -12.39 18.69
N LEU A 205 3.01 -11.14 18.28
CA LEU A 205 3.87 -10.01 18.66
C LEU A 205 3.90 -9.86 20.18
N LYS A 206 5.11 -9.84 20.75
CA LYS A 206 5.39 -9.68 22.18
C LYS A 206 5.93 -8.30 22.50
N ASN A 207 6.87 -7.80 21.69
CA ASN A 207 7.53 -6.52 21.94
C ASN A 207 7.30 -5.58 20.77
N LEU A 208 6.72 -4.42 21.07
CA LEU A 208 6.45 -3.38 20.09
C LEU A 208 7.12 -2.06 20.50
N ASN A 209 8.14 -1.67 19.76
CA ASN A 209 8.80 -0.39 19.94
C ASN A 209 8.30 0.60 18.87
N LEU A 210 7.59 1.63 19.33
CA LEU A 210 7.12 2.76 18.53
C LEU A 210 7.70 4.07 19.05
N SER A 211 8.82 4.01 19.76
CA SER A 211 9.49 5.21 20.26
C SER A 211 10.06 6.05 19.11
N CYS A 212 10.21 7.36 19.34
CA CYS A 212 10.80 8.29 18.38
C CYS A 212 10.02 8.34 17.04
N ASN A 213 8.71 8.48 17.14
CA ASN A 213 7.80 8.71 16.01
C ASN A 213 7.02 10.02 16.21
N ASN A 214 6.16 10.39 15.27
CA ASN A 214 5.26 11.55 15.42
C ASN A 214 3.82 11.06 15.69
N LEU A 215 3.66 9.98 16.48
CA LEU A 215 2.34 9.41 16.74
C LEU A 215 1.58 10.30 17.71
N SER A 216 0.37 10.68 17.31
CA SER A 216 -0.63 11.33 18.17
C SER A 216 -1.82 10.41 18.46
N GLN A 217 -1.94 9.31 17.71
CA GLN A 217 -3.01 8.31 17.82
C GLN A 217 -2.45 6.92 17.53
N LEU A 218 -3.16 5.90 18.03
CA LEU A 218 -2.88 4.49 17.75
C LEU A 218 -4.07 3.87 17.01
N PRO A 219 -3.85 2.89 16.11
CA PRO A 219 -4.95 2.21 15.46
C PRO A 219 -5.74 1.41 16.49
N ASN A 220 -7.08 1.42 16.39
CA ASN A 220 -7.96 0.65 17.30
C ASN A 220 -7.65 -0.86 17.29
N THR A 221 -7.12 -1.35 16.18
CA THR A 221 -6.72 -2.76 16.02
C THR A 221 -5.52 -3.15 16.86
N LEU A 222 -4.77 -2.20 17.44
CA LEU A 222 -3.69 -2.47 18.39
C LEU A 222 -4.20 -3.29 19.59
N SER A 223 -5.44 -3.04 20.04
CA SER A 223 -6.07 -3.80 21.12
C SER A 223 -6.26 -5.30 20.85
N GLU A 224 -6.10 -5.74 19.61
CA GLU A 224 -6.21 -7.14 19.22
C GLU A 224 -4.90 -7.92 19.32
N LEU A 225 -3.81 -7.28 19.77
CA LEU A 225 -2.52 -7.91 20.05
C LEU A 225 -2.54 -8.60 21.41
N SER A 226 -3.19 -9.77 21.47
CA SER A 226 -3.42 -10.49 22.73
C SER A 226 -2.18 -11.10 23.39
N ASN A 227 -1.03 -11.12 22.70
CA ASN A 227 0.24 -11.62 23.23
C ASN A 227 1.28 -10.50 23.44
N LEU A 228 0.87 -9.23 23.32
CA LEU A 228 1.78 -8.11 23.53
C LEU A 228 2.16 -8.03 25.00
N GLU A 229 3.46 -8.03 25.28
CA GLU A 229 4.04 -8.03 26.62
C GLU A 229 4.61 -6.65 26.96
N SER A 230 5.23 -5.99 25.98
CA SER A 230 5.91 -4.70 26.13
C SER A 230 5.59 -3.73 24.99
N LEU A 231 5.34 -2.47 25.33
CA LEU A 231 5.02 -1.40 24.38
C LEU A 231 5.76 -0.09 24.71
N ASP A 232 6.66 0.35 23.84
CA ASP A 232 7.34 1.64 23.96
C ASP A 232 6.69 2.69 23.05
N LEU A 233 6.13 3.74 23.64
CA LEU A 233 5.54 4.90 22.98
C LEU A 233 6.27 6.20 23.34
N SER A 234 7.47 6.11 23.92
CA SER A 234 8.24 7.29 24.30
C SER A 234 8.63 8.15 23.10
N TRP A 235 8.86 9.45 23.31
CA TRP A 235 9.24 10.37 22.23
C TRP A 235 8.24 10.38 21.07
N ASN A 236 6.98 10.67 21.39
CA ASN A 236 5.87 10.82 20.45
C ASN A 236 5.10 12.12 20.77
N ASP A 237 3.99 12.33 20.07
CA ASP A 237 3.15 13.53 20.16
C ASP A 237 1.82 13.29 20.90
N PHE A 238 1.75 12.29 21.79
CA PHE A 238 0.51 12.02 22.55
C PHE A 238 0.23 13.14 23.55
N GLU A 239 -0.92 13.80 23.43
CA GLU A 239 -1.40 14.83 24.37
C GLU A 239 -2.22 14.24 25.53
N ILE A 240 -2.75 13.05 25.33
CA ILE A 240 -3.51 12.27 26.32
C ILE A 240 -3.11 10.80 26.22
N VAL A 241 -3.30 10.05 27.31
CA VAL A 241 -3.13 8.59 27.27
C VAL A 241 -4.24 7.99 26.40
N PRO A 242 -3.93 7.27 25.30
CA PRO A 242 -4.95 6.69 24.44
C PRO A 242 -5.78 5.62 25.17
N GLU A 243 -7.11 5.74 25.14
CA GLU A 243 -8.02 4.77 25.79
C GLU A 243 -7.82 3.33 25.31
N ILE A 244 -7.28 3.15 24.09
CA ILE A 244 -7.02 1.82 23.52
C ILE A 244 -6.09 0.98 24.40
N LEU A 245 -5.23 1.61 25.18
CA LEU A 245 -4.30 0.91 26.07
C LEU A 245 -4.99 0.21 27.23
N ASN A 246 -6.16 0.70 27.66
CA ASN A 246 -6.98 0.04 28.67
C ASN A 246 -7.49 -1.33 28.20
N LYS A 247 -7.43 -1.60 26.88
CA LYS A 247 -7.81 -2.88 26.27
C LYS A 247 -6.62 -3.80 26.03
N LEU A 248 -5.39 -3.34 26.24
CA LEU A 248 -4.20 -4.18 26.11
C LEU A 248 -3.97 -4.95 27.40
N ASN A 249 -3.67 -6.24 27.26
CA ASN A 249 -3.26 -7.09 28.37
C ASN A 249 -1.74 -7.21 28.36
N LEU A 250 -1.05 -6.17 28.82
CA LEU A 250 0.42 -6.15 28.86
C LEU A 250 0.93 -6.79 30.16
N ASN A 251 2.03 -7.53 30.05
CA ASN A 251 2.65 -8.24 31.18
C ASN A 251 3.83 -7.48 31.79
N GLU A 252 4.50 -6.62 31.02
CA GLU A 252 5.68 -5.86 31.45
C GLU A 252 5.31 -4.39 31.69
N ASP A 253 5.67 -3.49 30.77
CA ASP A 253 5.51 -2.04 30.95
C ASP A 253 5.08 -1.32 29.66
N ILE A 254 4.35 -0.21 29.82
CA ILE A 254 4.15 0.79 28.77
C ILE A 254 5.03 2.00 29.07
N ASN A 255 5.85 2.41 28.11
CA ASN A 255 6.64 3.64 28.22
C ASN A 255 5.99 4.80 27.46
N PHE A 256 5.71 5.90 28.16
CA PHE A 256 5.18 7.14 27.59
C PHE A 256 6.08 8.35 27.75
N GLN A 257 7.33 8.15 28.20
CA GLN A 257 8.22 9.26 28.49
C GLN A 257 8.40 10.19 27.28
N ASN A 258 8.53 11.49 27.52
CA ASN A 258 8.75 12.49 26.46
C ASN A 258 7.61 12.54 25.43
N ASN A 259 6.37 12.44 25.92
CA ASN A 259 5.16 12.84 25.21
C ASN A 259 4.64 14.18 25.73
N LYS A 260 3.54 14.67 25.15
CA LYS A 260 2.87 15.93 25.52
C LYS A 260 1.70 15.70 26.48
N ILE A 261 1.70 14.59 27.22
CA ILE A 261 0.61 14.20 28.11
C ILE A 261 0.49 15.22 29.23
N GLN A 262 -0.65 15.89 29.32
CA GLN A 262 -0.95 16.81 30.41
C GLN A 262 -1.33 16.01 31.66
N ASN A 263 -0.75 16.38 32.80
CA ASN A 263 -1.05 15.79 34.12
C ASN A 263 -2.48 16.07 34.57
#